data_AF-A0A966EUA6-F1
#
_entry.id   AF-A0A966EUA6-F1
#
_cell.length_a   1.000
_cell.length_b   1.000
_cell.length_c   1.000
_cell.angle_alpha   90.00
_cell.angle_beta   90.00
_cell.angle_gamma   90.00
#
_symmetry.space_group_name_H-M   'P 1'
#
loop_
_entity.id
_entity.type
_entity.pdbx_description
1 polymer ?
#
loop_
_entity_poly.entity_id
_entity_poly.type
_entity_poly.pdbx_seq_one_letter_code
_entity_poly.pdbx_strand_id
1 'polypeptide(L)'
;MNGINLNDPASVANPDAYWAKYRPDGPIQWSEAHRSWVILNHLELSEAFRDGTLLSTDRVTPLERVAANRPSAFQRVVELLSGWMIFRDPPIHTHLRDPMRHVFTPRKVLTLEKMVTDVVSKTVA
;
A
#
# COMPACT_ATOMS: atom_id res chain seq x y z
N MET A 1 5.79 7.05 25.56
CA MET A 1 5.05 6.16 24.67
C MET A 1 6.08 5.31 23.95
N ASN A 2 6.35 4.11 24.45
CA ASN A 2 7.40 3.24 23.91
C ASN A 2 6.74 2.20 23.02
N GLY A 3 6.91 2.30 21.71
CA GLY A 3 6.31 1.39 20.73
C GLY A 3 6.56 1.86 19.31
N ILE A 4 6.18 1.04 18.33
CA ILE A 4 6.31 1.39 16.91
C ILE A 4 5.38 2.56 16.60
N ASN A 5 5.93 3.61 15.99
CA ASN A 5 5.22 4.81 15.54
C ASN A 5 5.82 5.31 14.21
N LEU A 6 5.02 5.21 13.15
CA LEU A 6 5.39 5.56 11.77
C LEU A 6 5.37 7.09 11.55
N ASN A 7 4.87 7.85 12.51
CA ASN A 7 4.93 9.31 12.50
C ASN A 7 6.18 9.83 13.22
N ASP A 8 7.00 8.96 13.82
CA ASP A 8 8.32 9.33 14.33
C ASP A 8 9.23 9.70 13.14
N PRO A 9 9.79 10.92 13.08
CA PRO A 9 10.70 11.31 12.02
C PRO A 9 11.88 10.33 11.83
N ALA A 10 12.32 9.64 12.89
CA ALA A 10 13.38 8.65 12.79
C ALA A 10 13.00 7.45 11.90
N SER A 11 11.72 7.12 11.79
CA SER A 11 11.22 6.05 10.90
C SER A 11 11.42 6.38 9.42
N VAL A 12 11.49 7.67 9.08
CA VAL A 12 11.74 8.15 7.71
C VAL A 12 13.22 8.50 7.51
N ALA A 13 13.84 9.16 8.50
CA ALA A 13 15.22 9.64 8.39
C ALA A 13 16.25 8.50 8.39
N ASN A 14 15.99 7.42 9.14
CA ASN A 14 16.84 6.23 9.14
C ASN A 14 15.98 4.97 9.41
N PRO A 15 15.23 4.50 8.40
CA PRO A 15 14.29 3.39 8.56
C PRO A 15 14.97 2.11 9.05
N ASP A 16 16.17 1.81 8.55
CA ASP A 16 16.88 0.58 8.93
C ASP A 16 17.22 0.56 10.42
N ALA A 17 17.79 1.66 10.93
CA ALA A 17 18.09 1.79 12.36
C ALA A 17 16.82 1.88 13.20
N TYR A 18 15.75 2.49 12.68
CA TYR A 18 14.46 2.54 13.35
C TYR A 18 13.90 1.14 13.57
N TRP A 19 13.78 0.34 12.49
CA TRP A 19 13.23 -1.01 12.55
C TRP A 19 14.12 -1.99 13.31
N ALA A 20 15.45 -1.83 13.24
CA ALA A 20 16.40 -2.65 13.98
C ALA A 20 16.17 -2.63 15.50
N LYS A 21 15.62 -1.54 16.05
CA LYS A 21 15.30 -1.43 17.49
C LYS A 21 14.18 -2.38 17.93
N TYR A 22 13.23 -2.65 17.03
CA TYR A 22 12.02 -3.41 17.37
C TYR A 22 12.13 -4.89 16.99
N ARG A 23 12.90 -5.24 15.96
CA ARG A 23 13.03 -6.63 15.48
C ARG A 23 13.36 -7.68 16.58
N PRO A 24 14.18 -7.38 17.62
CA PRO A 24 14.45 -8.33 18.70
C PRO A 24 13.21 -8.74 19.50
N ASP A 25 12.17 -7.91 19.54
CA ASP A 25 10.94 -8.16 20.32
C ASP A 25 9.95 -9.09 19.58
N GLY A 26 10.31 -9.54 18.38
CA GLY A 26 9.56 -10.51 17.59
C GLY A 26 9.08 -9.98 16.23
N PRO A 27 8.62 -10.88 15.33
CA PRO A 27 8.29 -10.55 13.94
C PRO A 27 6.97 -9.81 13.77
N ILE A 28 6.04 -9.92 14.74
CA ILE A 28 4.71 -9.30 14.69
C ILE A 28 4.45 -8.63 16.03
N GLN A 29 4.13 -7.33 16.01
CA GLN A 29 3.99 -6.52 17.22
C GLN A 29 2.79 -5.58 17.12
N TRP A 30 2.14 -5.32 18.25
CA TRP A 30 1.08 -4.32 18.33
C TRP A 30 1.67 -2.91 18.42
N SER A 31 1.20 -2.01 17.55
CA SER A 31 1.47 -0.57 17.64
C SER A 31 0.28 0.13 18.28
N GLU A 32 0.46 0.63 19.50
CA GLU A 32 -0.55 1.48 20.14
C GLU A 32 -0.78 2.78 19.38
N ALA A 33 0.27 3.34 18.76
CA ALA A 33 0.19 4.59 18.01
C ALA A 33 -0.74 4.47 16.79
N HIS A 34 -0.76 3.31 16.15
CA HIS A 34 -1.57 3.05 14.94
C HIS A 34 -2.78 2.17 15.18
N ARG A 35 -2.91 1.60 16.38
CA ARG A 35 -3.93 0.62 16.74
C ARG A 35 -3.97 -0.52 15.73
N SER A 36 -2.78 -1.02 15.36
CA SER A 36 -2.61 -2.04 14.33
C SER A 36 -1.47 -3.00 14.67
N TRP A 37 -1.56 -4.20 14.10
CA TRP A 37 -0.45 -5.15 14.08
C TRP A 37 0.56 -4.73 13.00
N VAL A 38 1.84 -4.76 13.34
CA VAL A 38 2.96 -4.47 12.45
C VAL A 38 3.76 -5.75 12.24
N ILE A 39 3.95 -6.12 10.98
CA ILE A 39 4.78 -7.26 10.57
C ILE A 39 6.15 -6.73 10.14
N LEU A 40 7.21 -7.13 10.84
CA LEU A 40 8.57 -6.59 10.69
C LEU A 40 9.50 -7.47 9.85
N ASN A 41 9.19 -8.76 9.74
CA ASN A 41 10.05 -9.75 9.11
C ASN A 41 9.51 -10.20 7.76
N HIS A 42 10.44 -10.55 6.87
CA HIS A 42 10.13 -10.92 5.49
C HIS A 42 9.31 -12.21 5.37
N LEU A 43 9.58 -13.21 6.22
CA LEU A 43 8.92 -14.51 6.15
C LEU A 43 7.41 -14.36 6.41
N GLU A 44 7.05 -13.79 7.55
CA GLU A 44 5.67 -13.57 7.97
C GLU A 44 4.93 -12.64 6.98
N LEU A 45 5.62 -11.60 6.49
CA LEU A 45 5.05 -10.68 5.50
C LEU A 45 4.77 -11.38 4.17
N SER A 46 5.68 -12.24 3.72
CA SER A 46 5.53 -12.99 2.47
C SER A 46 4.41 -14.01 2.53
N GLU A 47 4.24 -14.68 3.68
CA GLU A 47 3.13 -15.60 3.91
C GLU A 47 1.79 -14.84 3.91
N ALA A 48 1.73 -13.71 4.62
CA ALA A 48 0.52 -12.89 4.69
C ALA A 48 0.09 -12.31 3.34
N PHE A 49 1.04 -11.99 2.44
CA PHE A 49 0.70 -11.54 1.07
C PHE A 49 0.36 -12.68 0.11
N ARG A 50 0.82 -13.90 0.36
CA ARG A 50 0.54 -15.04 -0.51
C ARG A 50 -0.89 -15.54 -0.32
N ASP A 51 -1.37 -15.55 0.91
CA ASP A 51 -2.75 -15.84 1.23
C ASP A 51 -3.59 -14.55 1.19
N GLY A 52 -4.18 -14.28 0.02
CA GLY A 52 -5.04 -13.11 -0.21
C GLY A 52 -6.31 -13.07 0.63
N THR A 53 -6.57 -14.07 1.49
CA THR A 53 -7.70 -14.07 2.43
C THR A 53 -7.32 -13.56 3.83
N LEU A 54 -6.04 -13.55 4.18
CA LEU A 54 -5.59 -13.12 5.52
C LEU A 54 -5.64 -11.61 5.70
N LEU A 55 -5.22 -10.87 4.67
CA LEU A 55 -5.10 -9.41 4.72
C LEU A 55 -5.96 -8.77 3.63
N SER A 56 -7.23 -8.54 3.97
CA SER A 56 -8.15 -7.78 3.10
C SER A 56 -7.61 -6.38 2.81
N THR A 57 -7.56 -6.06 1.52
CA THR A 57 -7.23 -4.74 0.98
C THR A 57 -8.47 -3.89 0.75
N ASP A 58 -9.67 -4.46 0.91
CA ASP A 58 -10.91 -3.70 0.81
C ASP A 58 -10.96 -2.61 1.89
N ARG A 59 -10.88 -1.37 1.42
CA ARG A 59 -11.08 -0.16 2.22
C ARG A 59 -12.32 0.59 1.78
N VAL A 60 -12.92 0.20 0.66
CA VAL A 60 -14.10 0.85 0.11
C VAL A 60 -15.33 0.46 0.90
N THR A 61 -15.57 -0.83 1.16
CA THR A 61 -16.78 -1.27 1.89
C THR A 61 -16.90 -0.62 3.28
N PRO A 62 -15.83 -0.52 4.10
CA PRO A 62 -15.88 0.25 5.35
C PRO A 62 -16.16 1.74 5.14
N LEU A 63 -15.55 2.37 4.13
CA LEU A 63 -15.74 3.79 3.83
C LEU A 63 -17.16 4.10 3.34
N GLU A 64 -17.76 3.24 2.52
CA GLU A 64 -19.15 3.37 2.05
C GLU A 64 -20.13 3.38 3.22
N ARG A 65 -19.94 2.49 4.21
CA ARG A 65 -20.76 2.47 5.44
C ARG A 65 -20.67 3.77 6.21
N VAL A 66 -19.47 4.35 6.31
CA VAL A 66 -19.26 5.65 6.97
C VAL A 66 -19.88 6.77 6.14
N ALA A 67 -19.77 6.72 4.82
CA ALA A 67 -20.21 7.77 3.91
C ALA A 67 -21.72 8.01 3.92
N ALA A 68 -22.52 6.98 4.21
CA ALA A 68 -23.98 7.06 4.29
C ALA A 68 -24.50 8.20 5.18
N ASN A 69 -23.73 8.56 6.22
CA ASN A 69 -24.09 9.61 7.18
C ASN A 69 -23.22 10.88 7.03
N ARG A 70 -22.54 11.05 5.90
CA ARG A 70 -21.60 12.15 5.63
C ARG A 70 -22.09 13.05 4.50
N PRO A 71 -21.58 14.29 4.39
CA PRO A 71 -21.95 15.21 3.32
C PRO A 71 -21.70 14.62 1.92
N SER A 72 -22.45 15.09 0.92
CA SER A 72 -22.36 14.63 -0.47
C SER A 72 -20.95 14.72 -1.07
N ALA A 73 -20.15 15.71 -0.66
CA ALA A 73 -18.75 15.81 -1.06
C ALA A 73 -17.92 14.60 -0.64
N PHE A 74 -18.13 14.09 0.58
CA PHE A 74 -17.45 12.89 1.07
C PHE A 74 -17.92 11.63 0.34
N GLN A 75 -19.22 11.53 0.07
CA GLN A 75 -19.79 10.41 -0.69
C GLN A 75 -19.17 10.31 -2.10
N ARG A 76 -19.01 11.44 -2.80
CA ARG A 76 -18.34 11.49 -4.11
C ARG A 76 -16.88 11.03 -4.06
N VAL A 77 -16.15 11.35 -2.99
CA VAL A 77 -14.77 10.88 -2.80
C VAL A 77 -14.76 9.35 -2.65
N VAL A 78 -15.67 8.80 -1.83
CA VAL A 78 -15.77 7.35 -1.65
C VAL A 78 -16.15 6.66 -2.96
N GLU A 79 -17.09 7.22 -3.72
CA GLU A 79 -17.46 6.73 -5.06
C GLU A 79 -16.25 6.70 -6.01
N LEU A 80 -15.42 7.74 -6.03
CA LEU A 80 -14.20 7.76 -6.82
C LEU A 80 -13.21 6.65 -6.40
N LEU A 81 -12.96 6.51 -5.10
CA LEU A 81 -12.06 5.48 -4.56
C LEU A 81 -12.60 4.06 -4.82
N SER A 82 -13.91 3.92 -4.93
CA SER A 82 -14.59 2.67 -5.24
C SER A 82 -14.16 2.07 -6.60
N GLY A 83 -13.70 2.91 -7.53
CA GLY A 83 -13.19 2.48 -8.85
C GLY A 83 -11.72 2.06 -8.85
N TRP A 84 -10.99 2.24 -7.76
CA TRP A 84 -9.54 2.02 -7.73
C TRP A 84 -9.21 0.60 -7.25
N MET A 85 -8.46 -0.15 -8.07
CA MET A 85 -8.18 -1.56 -7.77
C MET A 85 -7.40 -1.78 -6.46
N ILE A 86 -6.58 -0.81 -6.04
CA ILE A 86 -5.75 -0.90 -4.81
C ILE A 86 -6.59 -0.98 -3.53
N PHE A 87 -7.87 -0.62 -3.57
CA PHE A 87 -8.78 -0.65 -2.43
C PHE A 87 -9.85 -1.74 -2.54
N ARG A 88 -9.65 -2.74 -3.40
CA ARG A 88 -10.62 -3.79 -3.67
C ARG A 88 -9.99 -5.16 -3.45
N ASP A 89 -10.77 -6.08 -2.92
CA ASP A 89 -10.44 -7.50 -2.92
C ASP A 89 -10.97 -8.20 -4.18
N PRO A 90 -10.52 -9.43 -4.49
CA PRO A 90 -11.20 -10.29 -5.46
C PRO A 90 -12.70 -10.47 -5.13
N PRO A 91 -13.58 -10.63 -6.14
CA PRO A 91 -13.27 -10.73 -7.57
C PRO A 91 -13.11 -9.37 -8.28
N ILE A 92 -13.51 -8.26 -7.64
CA ILE A 92 -13.48 -6.93 -8.26
C ILE A 92 -12.06 -6.53 -8.64
N HIS A 93 -11.09 -6.72 -7.74
CA HIS A 93 -9.68 -6.48 -8.05
C HIS A 93 -9.19 -7.31 -9.25
N THR A 94 -9.59 -8.59 -9.33
CA THR A 94 -9.20 -9.47 -10.44
C THR A 94 -9.70 -8.93 -11.77
N HIS A 95 -10.95 -8.48 -11.84
CA HIS A 95 -11.53 -7.89 -13.05
C HIS A 95 -10.84 -6.57 -13.45
N LEU A 96 -10.52 -5.71 -12.48
CA LEU A 96 -9.82 -4.45 -12.74
C LEU A 96 -8.36 -4.67 -13.16
N ARG A 97 -7.71 -5.68 -12.60
CA ARG A 97 -6.30 -6.01 -12.88
C ARG A 97 -6.12 -6.68 -14.23
N ASP A 98 -7.08 -7.46 -14.70
CA ASP A 98 -6.91 -8.31 -15.88
C ASP A 98 -6.49 -7.53 -17.16
N PRO A 99 -7.15 -6.42 -17.53
CA PRO A 99 -6.72 -5.61 -18.69
C PRO A 99 -5.30 -5.05 -18.55
N MET A 100 -4.88 -4.72 -17.32
CA MET A 100 -3.57 -4.13 -17.04
C MET A 100 -2.42 -5.10 -17.33
N ARG A 101 -2.66 -6.42 -17.26
CA ARG A 101 -1.65 -7.45 -17.56
C ARG A 101 -1.11 -7.33 -18.98
N HIS A 102 -1.92 -6.84 -19.92
CA HIS A 102 -1.52 -6.62 -21.31
C HIS A 102 -0.88 -5.26 -21.57
N VAL A 103 -0.98 -4.32 -20.61
CA VAL A 103 -0.39 -2.98 -20.70
C VAL A 103 1.00 -2.96 -20.09
N PHE A 104 1.21 -3.64 -18.96
CA PHE A 104 2.49 -3.67 -18.22
C PHE A 104 3.32 -4.92 -18.53
N THR A 105 3.48 -5.26 -19.80
CA THR A 105 4.36 -6.37 -20.21
C THR A 105 5.83 -5.90 -20.23
N PRO A 106 6.82 -6.79 -20.05
CA PRO A 106 8.23 -6.42 -20.14
C PRO A 106 8.56 -5.66 -21.43
N ARG A 107 8.05 -6.13 -22.58
CA ARG A 107 8.25 -5.48 -23.88
C ARG A 107 7.68 -4.06 -23.92
N LYS A 108 6.49 -3.82 -23.38
CA LYS A 108 5.88 -2.49 -23.34
C LYS A 108 6.62 -1.55 -22.39
N VAL A 109 7.02 -2.04 -21.21
CA VAL A 109 7.81 -1.25 -20.25
C VAL A 109 9.16 -0.85 -20.85
N LEU A 110 9.84 -1.75 -21.57
CA LEU A 110 11.11 -1.44 -22.23
C LEU A 110 11.01 -0.31 -23.26
N THR A 111 9.85 -0.08 -23.88
CA THR A 111 9.67 1.07 -24.79
C THR A 111 9.74 2.43 -24.09
N LEU A 112 9.60 2.47 -22.76
CA LEU A 112 9.71 3.69 -21.97
C LEU A 112 11.17 4.12 -21.76
N GLU A 113 12.14 3.24 -21.99
CA GLU A 113 13.57 3.47 -21.69
C GLU A 113 14.08 4.78 -22.30
N LYS A 114 13.88 4.98 -23.61
CA LYS A 114 14.35 6.20 -24.29
C LYS A 114 13.74 7.47 -23.69
N MET A 115 12.43 7.46 -23.44
CA MET A 115 11.74 8.61 -22.86
C MET A 115 12.29 8.94 -21.47
N VAL A 116 12.46 7.93 -20.62
CA VAL A 116 13.02 8.10 -19.28
C VAL A 116 14.45 8.66 -19.35
N THR A 117 15.31 8.06 -20.17
CA THR A 117 16.71 8.50 -20.34
C THR A 117 16.80 9.93 -20.85
N ASP A 118 15.97 10.31 -21.83
CA ASP A 118 15.93 11.67 -22.38
C ASP A 118 15.49 12.69 -21.31
N VAL A 119 14.47 12.36 -20.51
CA VAL A 119 13.98 13.22 -19.42
C VAL A 119 15.07 13.41 -18.38
N VAL A 120 15.67 12.31 -17.90
CA VAL A 120 16.74 12.36 -16.89
C VAL A 120 17.93 13.18 -17.40
N SER A 121 18.37 12.94 -18.64
CA SER A 121 19.51 13.65 -19.23
C SER A 121 19.26 15.16 -19.32
N LYS A 122 18.03 15.58 -19.65
CA LYS A 122 17.64 17.00 -19.69
C LYS A 122 17.52 17.63 -18.31
N THR A 123 17.15 16.88 -17.28
CA THR A 123 16.96 17.41 -15.92
C THR A 123 18.27 17.52 -15.14
N VAL A 124 19.26 16.66 -15.44
CA VAL A 124 20.56 16.65 -14.74
C VAL A 124 21.60 17.57 -15.40
N ALA A 125 21.41 17.91 -16.69
CA ALA A 125 22.25 18.87 -17.41
C ALA A 125 22.01 20.31 -16.95
#